data_AF-A0A9E8MZN6-F1
#
_entry.id   AF-A0A9E8MZN6-F1
#
_cell.length_a   1.000
_cell.length_b   1.000
_cell.length_c   1.000
_cell.angle_alpha   90.00
_cell.angle_beta   90.00
_cell.angle_gamma   90.00
#
_symmetry.space_group_name_H-M   'P 1'
#
loop_
_entity.id
_entity.type
_entity.pdbx_description
1 polymer ?
#
loop_
_entity_poly.entity_id
_entity_poly.type
_entity_poly.pdbx_seq_one_letter_code
_entity_poly.pdbx_strand_id
1 'polypeptide(L)'
;MKYLLLGLIVSFSFDIPLLSLYKTWAVIRLSDILFVALILVILMRKVIGALPKFENRIPLIKPFTFYFLVCCASSVMTFYFLSKEQDVITALSYTAHWIVRLAQAFLCYYLFVNLVRDDKIMQKCLLVFWISGLFVAAFGFLQYVKVAPILWNEELSLVSTPGAIVSTLSYNHSHIALYMLCMIFMTLGLITNERKYLLKIFMIISLVFFAHSLVFSLKRAAYIAVFVGLLFWLFKIEIVSKISLNKKVVLGFITLIFLSCLLILLMRHVETYQRLNVFFVMAGKGDLADISGSFSDRSFLFRLEILEFYFNLFIKNPMRLIFGFGYLSTPMRYWIGGIHNGYLEPFVDSGIVGLLAYLMIIWIMVKIFWKLSIYSAKYKGLYLAILSLVISLNTYAFMAPFFSVYHTVGSFLEFFLSLLGVIIGRAYWRGKGLFILNPGS
;
A
#
# COMPACT_ATOMS: atom_id res chain seq x y z
N MET A 1 25.66 5.78 2.34
CA MET A 1 24.36 5.85 3.03
C MET A 1 23.29 6.58 2.21
N LYS A 2 23.45 7.87 1.88
CA LYS A 2 22.46 8.60 1.07
C LYS A 2 22.11 7.90 -0.27
N TYR A 3 23.11 7.52 -1.05
CA TYR A 3 22.88 6.83 -2.33
C TYR A 3 22.24 5.46 -2.15
N LEU A 4 22.56 4.73 -1.06
CA LEU A 4 21.90 3.46 -0.74
C LEU A 4 20.42 3.65 -0.39
N LEU A 5 20.06 4.71 0.35
CA LEU A 5 18.65 5.04 0.61
C LEU A 5 17.89 5.35 -0.68
N LEU A 6 18.50 6.12 -1.59
CA LEU A 6 17.88 6.43 -2.88
C LEU A 6 17.78 5.17 -3.75
N GLY A 7 18.81 4.32 -3.78
CA GLY A 7 18.79 3.04 -4.47
C GLY A 7 17.72 2.09 -3.92
N LEU A 8 17.52 2.07 -2.59
CA LEU A 8 16.44 1.31 -1.96
C LEU A 8 15.06 1.81 -2.40
N ILE A 9 14.84 3.13 -2.46
CA ILE A 9 13.58 3.69 -2.99
C ILE A 9 13.35 3.21 -4.42
N VAL A 10 14.36 3.34 -5.28
CA VAL A 10 14.28 2.89 -6.68
C VAL A 10 13.92 1.41 -6.72
N SER A 11 14.56 0.57 -5.91
CA SER A 11 14.31 -0.88 -5.90
C SER A 11 12.87 -1.27 -5.57
N PHE A 12 12.12 -0.47 -4.81
CA PHE A 12 10.70 -0.75 -4.57
C PHE A 12 9.83 -0.59 -5.82
N SER A 13 10.30 0.18 -6.79
CA SER A 13 9.64 0.37 -8.10
C SER A 13 10.02 -0.69 -9.11
N PHE A 14 11.09 -1.44 -8.84
CA PHE A 14 11.60 -2.52 -9.65
C PHE A 14 11.66 -3.75 -8.76
N ASP A 15 10.51 -4.37 -8.51
CA ASP A 15 10.41 -5.52 -7.60
C ASP A 15 10.94 -6.80 -8.27
N ILE A 16 12.06 -6.69 -8.95
CA ILE A 16 12.64 -7.71 -9.83
C ILE A 16 12.88 -8.98 -9.02
N PRO A 17 12.24 -10.10 -9.39
CA PRO A 17 12.48 -11.38 -8.75
C PRO A 17 13.88 -11.87 -9.13
N LEU A 18 14.70 -12.19 -8.13
CA LEU A 18 16.06 -12.70 -8.34
C LEU A 18 16.15 -14.21 -8.12
N LEU A 19 15.47 -14.70 -7.08
CA LEU A 19 15.44 -16.13 -6.75
C LEU A 19 14.10 -16.49 -6.14
N SER A 20 13.50 -17.59 -6.58
CA SER A 20 12.31 -18.15 -5.93
C SER A 20 12.71 -19.29 -5.01
N LEU A 21 12.40 -19.17 -3.72
CA LEU A 21 12.73 -20.18 -2.70
C LEU A 21 11.66 -21.27 -2.59
N TYR A 22 10.39 -20.92 -2.83
CA TYR A 22 9.27 -21.87 -2.71
C TYR A 22 8.08 -21.45 -3.58
N LYS A 23 7.77 -22.25 -4.62
CA LYS A 23 6.74 -21.94 -5.64
C LYS A 23 6.85 -20.47 -6.07
N THR A 24 5.76 -19.75 -6.32
CA THR A 24 5.78 -18.31 -6.67
C THR A 24 5.56 -17.38 -5.48
N TRP A 25 5.63 -17.89 -4.25
CA TRP A 25 5.17 -17.17 -3.06
C TRP A 25 6.30 -16.59 -2.20
N ALA A 26 7.45 -17.26 -2.14
CA ALA A 26 8.63 -16.80 -1.41
C ALA A 26 9.73 -16.42 -2.40
N VAL A 27 9.77 -15.13 -2.77
CA VAL A 27 10.70 -14.60 -3.77
C VAL A 27 11.66 -13.62 -3.12
N ILE A 28 12.96 -13.85 -3.31
CA ILE A 28 14.02 -12.89 -3.03
C ILE A 28 14.08 -11.89 -4.18
N ARG A 29 14.04 -10.61 -3.83
CA ARG A 29 13.97 -9.49 -4.77
C ARG A 29 15.22 -8.62 -4.70
N LEU A 30 15.39 -7.76 -5.70
CA LEU A 30 16.45 -6.76 -5.68
C LEU A 30 16.38 -5.84 -4.46
N SER A 31 15.15 -5.49 -4.03
CA SER A 31 14.91 -4.69 -2.84
C SER A 31 15.40 -5.36 -1.56
N ASP A 32 15.36 -6.70 -1.49
CA ASP A 32 15.86 -7.46 -0.34
C ASP A 32 17.37 -7.39 -0.23
N ILE A 33 18.08 -7.56 -1.36
CA ILE A 33 19.55 -7.46 -1.39
C ILE A 33 20.01 -6.05 -1.01
N LEU A 34 19.39 -5.03 -1.58
CA LEU A 34 19.73 -3.64 -1.28
C LEU A 34 19.39 -3.28 0.17
N PHE A 35 18.32 -3.84 0.72
CA PHE A 35 17.96 -3.67 2.11
C PHE A 35 19.01 -4.30 3.04
N VAL A 36 19.42 -5.54 2.79
CA VAL A 36 20.49 -6.21 3.56
C VAL A 36 21.79 -5.41 3.48
N ALA A 37 22.18 -4.97 2.28
CA ALA A 37 23.38 -4.14 2.09
C ALA A 37 23.30 -2.83 2.90
N LEU A 38 22.13 -2.18 2.94
CA LEU A 38 21.90 -0.98 3.75
C LEU A 38 22.06 -1.28 5.25
N ILE A 39 21.48 -2.37 5.75
CA ILE A 39 21.60 -2.79 7.15
C ILE A 39 23.06 -3.06 7.51
N LEU A 40 23.80 -3.80 6.68
CA LEU A 40 25.21 -4.08 6.90
C LEU A 40 26.05 -2.79 7.00
N VAL A 41 25.80 -1.82 6.11
CA VAL A 41 26.46 -0.51 6.16
C VAL A 41 26.12 0.27 7.42
N ILE A 42 24.89 0.17 7.90
CA ILE A 42 24.46 0.82 9.15
C ILE A 42 25.13 0.16 10.35
N LEU A 43 25.19 -1.18 10.39
CA LEU A 43 25.88 -1.92 11.44
C LEU A 43 27.38 -1.59 11.48
N MET A 44 28.06 -1.59 10.34
CA MET A 44 29.47 -1.19 10.25
C MET A 44 29.70 0.23 10.76
N ARG A 45 28.84 1.19 10.37
CA ARG A 45 28.93 2.57 10.87
C ARG A 45 28.66 2.68 12.36
N LYS A 46 27.77 1.84 12.91
CA LYS A 46 27.50 1.79 14.35
C LYS A 46 28.73 1.30 15.11
N VAL A 47 29.40 0.25 14.62
CA VAL A 47 30.63 -0.30 15.22
C VAL A 47 31.75 0.75 15.25
N ILE A 48 31.90 1.55 14.20
CA ILE A 48 32.93 2.59 14.10
C ILE A 48 32.51 3.89 14.80
N GLY A 49 31.33 3.94 15.44
CA GLY A 49 30.83 5.15 16.13
C GLY A 49 30.44 6.31 15.21
N ALA A 50 30.38 6.06 13.89
CA ALA A 50 30.08 7.07 12.86
C ALA A 50 28.57 7.25 12.59
N LEU A 51 27.72 6.51 13.31
CA LEU A 51 26.27 6.54 13.14
C LEU A 51 25.62 7.53 14.11
N PRO A 52 24.75 8.44 13.65
CA PRO A 52 24.05 9.33 14.56
C PRO A 52 23.12 8.51 15.48
N LYS A 53 22.93 8.99 16.72
CA LYS A 53 21.98 8.38 17.66
C LYS A 53 20.59 8.30 17.02
N PHE A 54 20.01 7.11 17.06
CA PHE A 54 18.63 6.86 16.63
C PHE A 54 17.67 7.24 17.75
N GLU A 55 16.57 7.89 17.40
CA GLU A 55 15.57 8.38 18.33
C GLU A 55 14.37 7.44 18.35
N ASN A 56 14.03 6.92 19.53
CA ASN A 56 12.87 6.05 19.72
C ASN A 56 11.59 6.83 20.10
N ARG A 57 11.70 8.15 20.32
CA ARG A 57 10.59 9.04 20.68
C ARG A 57 9.81 9.57 19.47
N ILE A 58 10.20 9.16 18.26
CA ILE A 58 9.52 9.57 17.04
C ILE A 58 8.10 8.97 17.02
N PRO A 59 7.08 9.74 16.60
CA PRO A 59 5.71 9.24 16.48
C PRO A 59 5.64 7.95 15.65
N LEU A 60 4.65 7.10 15.90
CA LEU A 60 4.42 5.80 15.25
C LEU A 60 5.46 4.69 15.48
N ILE A 61 6.69 4.96 15.95
CA ILE A 61 7.65 3.88 16.26
C ILE A 61 7.06 2.88 17.25
N LYS A 62 6.52 3.37 18.38
CA LYS A 62 5.92 2.51 19.40
C LYS A 62 4.68 1.75 18.87
N PRO A 63 3.69 2.41 18.24
CA PRO A 63 2.57 1.72 17.58
C PRO A 63 2.99 0.63 16.60
N PHE A 64 3.94 0.92 15.70
CA PHE A 64 4.43 -0.09 14.76
C PHE A 64 5.19 -1.22 15.45
N THR A 65 5.98 -0.92 16.48
CA THR A 65 6.67 -1.95 17.27
C THR A 65 5.67 -2.87 17.94
N PHE A 66 4.62 -2.31 18.54
CA PHE A 66 3.56 -3.09 19.17
C PHE A 66 2.84 -3.98 18.15
N TYR A 67 2.41 -3.42 17.03
CA TYR A 67 1.77 -4.20 15.95
C TYR A 67 2.69 -5.30 15.40
N PHE A 68 3.97 -5.00 15.18
CA PHE A 68 4.97 -5.97 14.76
C PHE A 68 5.09 -7.14 15.74
N LEU A 69 5.18 -6.87 17.05
CA LEU A 69 5.24 -7.91 18.07
C LEU A 69 3.97 -8.77 18.09
N VAL A 70 2.79 -8.16 17.91
CA VAL A 70 1.52 -8.88 17.79
C VAL A 70 1.51 -9.79 16.56
N CYS A 71 1.97 -9.31 15.41
CA CYS A 71 2.10 -10.14 14.21
C CYS A 71 3.13 -11.27 14.39
N CYS A 72 4.26 -11.03 15.06
CA CYS A 72 5.24 -12.07 15.37
C CYS A 72 4.66 -13.15 16.30
N ALA A 73 3.95 -12.74 17.35
CA ALA A 73 3.28 -13.67 18.25
C ALA A 73 2.22 -14.51 17.51
N SER A 74 1.41 -13.86 16.66
CA SER A 74 0.44 -14.54 15.79
C SER A 74 1.11 -15.50 14.78
N SER A 75 2.31 -15.18 14.30
CA SER A 75 3.06 -16.06 13.38
C SER A 75 3.45 -17.41 14.02
N VAL A 76 3.51 -17.51 15.35
CA VAL A 76 3.71 -18.80 16.04
C VAL A 76 2.55 -19.75 15.77
N MET A 77 1.32 -19.23 15.73
CA MET A 77 0.13 -20.01 15.38
C MET A 77 0.16 -20.45 13.91
N THR A 78 0.63 -19.59 13.01
CA THR A 78 0.87 -19.94 11.60
C THR A 78 1.79 -21.15 11.46
N PHE A 79 2.93 -21.14 12.16
CA PHE A 79 3.86 -22.26 12.18
C PHE A 79 3.20 -23.54 12.71
N TYR A 80 2.51 -23.45 13.85
CA TYR A 80 1.83 -24.59 14.47
C TYR A 80 0.83 -25.25 13.51
N PHE A 81 -0.02 -24.47 12.85
CA PHE A 81 -1.00 -25.01 11.91
C PHE A 81 -0.34 -25.59 10.65
N LEU A 82 0.61 -24.86 10.04
CA LEU A 82 1.32 -25.36 8.86
C LEU A 82 2.08 -26.65 9.14
N SER A 83 2.69 -26.79 10.33
CA SER A 83 3.42 -28.01 10.69
C SER A 83 2.54 -29.26 10.81
N LYS A 84 1.22 -29.10 10.90
CA LYS A 84 0.25 -30.20 10.86
C LYS A 84 -0.16 -30.60 9.44
N GLU A 85 -0.17 -29.64 8.52
CA GLU A 85 -0.62 -29.85 7.14
C GLU A 85 0.55 -30.11 6.16
N GLN A 86 1.74 -29.62 6.51
CA GLN A 86 2.96 -29.68 5.70
C GLN A 86 4.15 -30.10 6.57
N ASP A 87 5.29 -30.39 5.95
CA ASP A 87 6.51 -30.70 6.70
C ASP A 87 6.99 -29.48 7.51
N VAL A 88 7.68 -29.78 8.62
CA VAL A 88 8.14 -28.78 9.59
C VAL A 88 9.08 -27.75 8.96
N ILE A 89 9.91 -28.16 8.00
CA ILE A 89 10.88 -27.28 7.35
C ILE A 89 10.15 -26.24 6.48
N THR A 90 9.15 -26.68 5.71
CA THR A 90 8.30 -25.79 4.92
C THR A 90 7.51 -24.83 5.82
N ALA A 91 6.92 -25.33 6.90
CA ALA A 91 6.19 -24.50 7.87
C ALA A 91 7.10 -23.42 8.49
N LEU A 92 8.32 -23.79 8.88
CA LEU A 92 9.32 -22.88 9.43
C LEU A 92 9.75 -21.84 8.40
N SER A 93 10.07 -22.28 7.19
CA SER A 93 10.54 -21.42 6.10
C SER A 93 9.49 -20.38 5.70
N TYR A 94 8.23 -20.79 5.59
CA TYR A 94 7.11 -19.90 5.32
C TYR A 94 6.97 -18.85 6.43
N THR A 95 6.93 -19.29 7.69
CA THR A 95 6.77 -18.39 8.84
C THR A 95 7.94 -17.39 8.94
N ALA A 96 9.16 -17.87 8.78
CA ALA A 96 10.37 -17.04 8.79
C ALA A 96 10.36 -16.00 7.67
N HIS A 97 9.97 -16.39 6.44
CA HIS A 97 9.88 -15.47 5.31
C HIS A 97 8.99 -14.26 5.63
N TRP A 98 7.81 -14.50 6.19
CA TRP A 98 6.86 -13.42 6.49
C TRP A 98 7.28 -12.54 7.66
N ILE A 99 7.89 -13.11 8.69
CA ILE A 99 8.48 -12.33 9.79
C ILE A 99 9.59 -11.42 9.25
N VAL A 100 10.44 -11.93 8.35
CA VAL A 100 11.50 -11.13 7.72
C VAL A 100 10.91 -9.98 6.91
N ARG A 101 9.85 -10.22 6.12
CA ARG A 101 9.18 -9.16 5.35
C ARG A 101 8.50 -8.12 6.24
N LEU A 102 7.83 -8.54 7.31
CA LEU A 102 7.28 -7.63 8.33
C LEU A 102 8.38 -6.77 8.96
N ALA A 103 9.51 -7.40 9.32
CA ALA A 103 10.65 -6.71 9.90
C ALA A 103 11.26 -5.70 8.91
N GLN A 104 11.39 -6.07 7.64
CA GLN A 104 11.90 -5.19 6.58
C GLN A 104 11.02 -3.95 6.41
N ALA A 105 9.69 -4.12 6.37
CA ALA A 105 8.74 -3.01 6.29
C ALA A 105 8.84 -2.08 7.51
N PHE A 106 8.86 -2.63 8.72
CA PHE A 106 9.05 -1.88 9.96
C PHE A 106 10.39 -1.11 9.97
N LEU A 107 11.47 -1.78 9.60
CA LEU A 107 12.80 -1.19 9.56
C LEU A 107 12.89 -0.11 8.49
N CYS A 108 12.22 -0.23 7.35
CA CYS A 108 12.15 0.84 6.35
C CYS A 108 11.60 2.12 6.98
N TYR A 109 10.46 2.05 7.68
CA TYR A 109 9.95 3.20 8.43
C TYR A 109 10.99 3.77 9.40
N TYR A 110 11.56 2.91 10.26
CA TYR A 110 12.52 3.30 11.30
C TYR A 110 13.80 3.94 10.73
N LEU A 111 14.30 3.44 9.61
CA LEU A 111 15.49 3.96 8.94
C LEU A 111 15.21 5.32 8.30
N PHE A 112 14.18 5.44 7.48
CA PHE A 112 13.89 6.70 6.79
C PHE A 112 13.58 7.83 7.78
N VAL A 113 12.86 7.53 8.86
CA VAL A 113 12.49 8.54 9.86
C VAL A 113 13.71 9.09 10.63
N ASN A 114 14.73 8.26 10.84
CA ASN A 114 15.96 8.64 11.56
C ASN A 114 17.03 9.26 10.64
N LEU A 115 17.08 8.85 9.37
CA LEU A 115 18.11 9.27 8.42
C LEU A 115 17.73 10.52 7.61
N VAL A 116 16.45 10.82 7.45
CA VAL A 116 15.96 12.01 6.72
C VAL A 116 15.80 13.19 7.68
N ARG A 117 16.92 13.83 8.00
CA ARG A 117 16.96 14.96 8.96
C ARG A 117 16.83 16.33 8.31
N ASP A 118 17.32 16.48 7.08
CA ASP A 118 17.39 17.76 6.38
C ASP A 118 16.41 17.84 5.19
N ASP A 119 16.08 19.09 4.80
CA ASP A 119 15.17 19.37 3.67
C ASP A 119 15.74 18.87 2.33
N LYS A 120 17.07 18.88 2.16
CA LYS A 120 17.72 18.52 0.89
C LYS A 120 17.60 17.02 0.62
N ILE A 121 17.72 16.18 1.65
CA ILE A 121 17.55 14.73 1.60
C ILE A 121 16.07 14.42 1.39
N MET A 122 15.16 15.05 2.14
CA MET A 122 13.71 14.87 1.95
C MET A 122 13.31 15.15 0.49
N GLN A 123 13.71 16.31 -0.06
CA GLN A 123 13.41 16.68 -1.44
C GLN A 123 13.98 15.67 -2.45
N LYS A 124 15.21 15.19 -2.23
CA LYS A 124 15.81 14.15 -3.08
C LYS A 124 15.05 12.82 -3.00
N CYS A 125 14.65 12.38 -1.81
CA CYS A 125 13.84 11.17 -1.64
C CYS A 125 12.49 11.31 -2.34
N LEU A 126 11.77 12.42 -2.15
CA LEU A 126 10.48 12.66 -2.80
C LEU A 126 10.61 12.76 -4.33
N LEU A 127 11.68 13.38 -4.83
CA LEU A 127 11.95 13.42 -6.27
C LEU A 127 12.22 12.01 -6.82
N VAL A 128 13.00 11.20 -6.11
CA VAL A 128 13.26 9.81 -6.52
C VAL A 128 11.96 8.99 -6.49
N PHE A 129 11.15 9.08 -5.43
CA PHE A 129 9.82 8.47 -5.43
C PHE A 129 8.99 8.90 -6.64
N TRP A 130 8.96 10.20 -6.95
CA TRP A 130 8.20 10.75 -8.08
C TRP A 130 8.68 10.20 -9.43
N ILE A 131 9.99 10.25 -9.70
CA ILE A 131 10.59 9.73 -10.93
C ILE A 131 10.35 8.22 -11.05
N SER A 132 10.54 7.46 -9.97
CA SER A 132 10.35 6.02 -10.02
C SER A 132 8.89 5.65 -10.24
N GLY A 133 7.93 6.40 -9.69
CA GLY A 133 6.53 6.19 -10.03
C GLY A 133 6.19 6.55 -11.47
N LEU A 134 6.80 7.61 -12.04
CA LEU A 134 6.62 7.94 -13.46
C LEU A 134 7.12 6.80 -14.35
N PHE A 135 8.25 6.20 -13.99
CA PHE A 135 8.76 5.02 -14.67
C PHE A 135 7.77 3.84 -14.59
N VAL A 136 7.26 3.51 -13.41
CA VAL A 136 6.27 2.43 -13.22
C VAL A 136 5.01 2.68 -14.04
N ALA A 137 4.53 3.93 -14.08
CA ALA A 137 3.36 4.30 -14.85
C ALA A 137 3.59 4.17 -16.36
N ALA A 138 4.72 4.68 -16.85
CA ALA A 138 5.11 4.58 -18.25
C ALA A 138 5.28 3.11 -18.69
N PHE A 139 5.94 2.29 -17.86
CA PHE A 139 6.09 0.86 -18.14
C PHE A 139 4.73 0.14 -18.16
N GLY A 140 3.83 0.48 -17.24
CA GLY A 140 2.46 -0.03 -17.23
C GLY A 140 1.67 0.37 -18.48
N PHE A 141 1.86 1.60 -18.98
CA PHE A 141 1.29 2.03 -20.27
C PHE A 141 1.86 1.22 -21.45
N LEU A 142 3.18 1.01 -21.49
CA LEU A 142 3.81 0.18 -22.53
C LEU A 142 3.33 -1.26 -22.50
N GLN A 143 3.03 -1.82 -21.33
CA GLN A 143 2.38 -3.13 -21.21
C GLN A 143 0.98 -3.12 -21.81
N TYR A 144 0.19 -2.08 -21.54
CA TYR A 144 -1.16 -1.95 -22.10
C TYR A 144 -1.16 -1.94 -23.63
N VAL A 145 -0.23 -1.18 -24.25
CA VAL A 145 -0.09 -1.14 -25.72
C VAL A 145 0.71 -2.32 -26.30
N LYS A 146 1.01 -3.34 -25.48
CA LYS A 146 1.74 -4.56 -25.88
C LYS A 146 3.15 -4.33 -26.42
N VAL A 147 3.79 -3.22 -26.03
CA VAL A 147 5.19 -2.91 -26.37
C VAL A 147 6.15 -3.48 -25.33
N ALA A 148 5.76 -3.47 -24.04
CA ALA A 148 6.55 -4.05 -22.96
C ALA A 148 5.94 -5.40 -22.52
N PRO A 149 6.78 -6.41 -22.19
CA PRO A 149 6.29 -7.69 -21.71
C PRO A 149 5.77 -7.59 -20.26
N ILE A 150 5.00 -8.59 -19.86
CA ILE A 150 4.69 -8.81 -18.45
C ILE A 150 5.92 -9.47 -17.82
N LEU A 151 6.59 -8.77 -16.88
CA LEU A 151 7.82 -9.25 -16.24
C LEU A 151 7.59 -10.39 -15.23
N TRP A 152 6.34 -10.54 -14.80
CA TRP A 152 5.90 -11.58 -13.89
C TRP A 152 5.35 -12.76 -14.68
N ASN A 153 5.35 -13.96 -14.10
CA ASN A 153 4.84 -15.16 -14.78
C ASN A 153 3.46 -14.88 -15.41
N GLU A 154 3.40 -14.90 -16.74
CA GLU A 154 2.24 -14.52 -17.53
C GLU A 154 1.02 -15.36 -17.16
N GLU A 155 1.20 -16.64 -16.88
CA GLU A 155 0.11 -17.55 -16.49
C GLU A 155 -0.57 -17.08 -15.20
N LEU A 156 0.20 -16.68 -14.18
CA LEU A 156 -0.35 -16.16 -12.92
C LEU A 156 -1.02 -14.79 -13.10
N SER A 157 -0.51 -13.96 -14.01
CA SER A 157 -1.08 -12.65 -14.29
C SER A 157 -2.41 -12.76 -15.06
N LEU A 158 -2.47 -13.63 -16.07
CA LEU A 158 -3.61 -13.84 -16.95
C LEU A 158 -4.77 -14.54 -16.24
N VAL A 159 -4.48 -15.48 -15.34
CA VAL A 159 -5.49 -16.13 -14.50
C VAL A 159 -6.10 -15.14 -13.51
N SER A 160 -5.33 -14.16 -13.00
CA SER A 160 -5.83 -13.24 -11.97
C SER A 160 -6.81 -12.18 -12.49
N THR A 161 -6.55 -11.60 -13.68
CA THR A 161 -7.44 -10.60 -14.33
C THR A 161 -6.93 -10.30 -15.75
N PRO A 162 -7.54 -10.90 -16.79
CA PRO A 162 -7.17 -10.62 -18.17
C PRO A 162 -7.21 -9.11 -18.51
N GLY A 163 -6.14 -8.59 -19.08
CA GLY A 163 -6.02 -7.19 -19.51
C GLY A 163 -5.82 -6.16 -18.40
N ALA A 164 -5.56 -6.57 -17.15
CA ALA A 164 -5.04 -5.66 -16.13
C ALA A 164 -3.55 -5.42 -16.32
N ILE A 165 -3.10 -4.17 -16.23
CA ILE A 165 -1.66 -3.90 -16.16
C ILE A 165 -1.14 -4.16 -14.75
N VAL A 166 0.11 -4.61 -14.69
CA VAL A 166 0.81 -4.94 -13.44
C VAL A 166 2.12 -4.17 -13.28
N SER A 167 2.60 -3.61 -14.38
CA SER A 167 3.89 -2.94 -14.53
C SER A 167 5.05 -3.81 -14.04
N THR A 168 6.03 -3.21 -13.38
CA THR A 168 7.23 -3.83 -12.81
C THR A 168 7.05 -4.32 -11.37
N LEU A 169 5.84 -4.19 -10.79
CA LEU A 169 5.65 -4.32 -9.34
C LEU A 169 5.35 -5.74 -8.88
N SER A 170 4.33 -6.41 -9.43
CA SER A 170 3.98 -7.79 -9.06
C SER A 170 2.94 -8.34 -10.03
N TYR A 171 2.72 -9.66 -10.09
CA TYR A 171 1.57 -10.21 -10.81
C TYR A 171 0.20 -9.75 -10.27
N ASN A 172 0.12 -9.25 -9.03
CA ASN A 172 -1.10 -8.74 -8.45
C ASN A 172 -1.31 -7.26 -8.82
N HIS A 173 -2.26 -7.02 -9.73
CA HIS A 173 -2.71 -5.69 -10.14
C HIS A 173 -3.17 -4.76 -8.99
N SER A 174 -3.41 -5.28 -7.77
CA SER A 174 -3.62 -4.46 -6.56
C SER A 174 -2.43 -3.55 -6.26
N HIS A 175 -1.21 -4.03 -6.49
CA HIS A 175 0.00 -3.29 -6.12
C HIS A 175 0.20 -2.05 -6.96
N ILE A 176 0.06 -2.15 -8.28
CA ILE A 176 0.16 -0.96 -9.12
C ILE A 176 -0.96 0.04 -8.78
N ALA A 177 -2.16 -0.43 -8.43
CA ALA A 177 -3.25 0.45 -8.02
C ALA A 177 -2.92 1.22 -6.74
N LEU A 178 -2.45 0.52 -5.70
CA LEU A 178 -2.02 1.10 -4.43
C LEU A 178 -0.82 2.05 -4.61
N TYR A 179 0.14 1.65 -5.43
CA TYR A 179 1.31 2.46 -5.77
C TYR A 179 0.90 3.75 -6.46
N MET A 180 0.05 3.70 -7.50
CA MET A 180 -0.45 4.88 -8.21
C MET A 180 -1.29 5.78 -7.31
N LEU A 181 -2.09 5.20 -6.40
CA LEU A 181 -2.83 5.93 -5.39
C LEU A 181 -1.86 6.76 -4.51
N CYS A 182 -0.78 6.18 -4.00
CA CYS A 182 0.26 6.92 -3.27
C CYS A 182 0.90 8.02 -4.13
N MET A 183 1.23 7.71 -5.38
CA MET A 183 1.89 8.63 -6.30
C MET A 183 1.03 9.83 -6.65
N ILE A 184 -0.29 9.66 -6.83
CA ILE A 184 -1.24 10.75 -7.10
C ILE A 184 -1.21 11.77 -5.95
N PHE A 185 -1.43 11.32 -4.72
CA PHE A 185 -1.47 12.22 -3.57
C PHE A 185 -0.10 12.83 -3.25
N MET A 186 0.99 12.07 -3.35
CA MET A 186 2.33 12.62 -3.19
C MET A 186 2.58 13.73 -4.22
N THR A 187 2.23 13.51 -5.48
CA THR A 187 2.45 14.47 -6.57
C THR A 187 1.60 15.73 -6.42
N LEU A 188 0.34 15.61 -5.98
CA LEU A 188 -0.48 16.77 -5.58
C LEU A 188 0.20 17.57 -4.48
N GLY A 189 0.75 16.89 -3.47
CA GLY A 189 1.54 17.50 -2.41
C GLY A 189 2.82 18.19 -2.90
N LEU A 190 3.46 17.67 -3.95
CA LEU A 190 4.64 18.28 -4.56
C LEU A 190 4.27 19.51 -5.40
N ILE A 191 3.20 19.45 -6.22
CA ILE A 191 2.72 20.56 -7.04
C ILE A 191 2.44 21.81 -6.19
N THR A 192 1.79 21.61 -5.03
CA THR A 192 1.45 22.72 -4.12
C THR A 192 2.68 23.40 -3.51
N ASN A 193 3.80 22.70 -3.36
CA ASN A 193 5.01 23.24 -2.73
C ASN A 193 6.09 23.66 -3.75
N GLU A 194 6.00 23.23 -5.00
CA GLU A 194 6.97 23.57 -6.03
C GLU A 194 6.88 25.07 -6.37
N ARG A 195 8.00 25.69 -6.74
CA ARG A 195 8.04 27.08 -7.22
C ARG A 195 8.32 27.15 -8.71
N LYS A 196 9.08 26.20 -9.25
CA LYS A 196 9.47 26.16 -10.66
C LYS A 196 8.27 25.76 -11.53
N TYR A 197 7.83 26.68 -12.40
CA TYR A 197 6.66 26.48 -13.26
C TYR A 197 6.77 25.26 -14.18
N LEU A 198 7.92 25.07 -14.83
CA LEU A 198 8.15 23.92 -15.71
C LEU A 198 8.02 22.59 -14.96
N LEU A 199 8.60 22.49 -13.77
CA LEU A 199 8.52 21.28 -12.97
C LEU A 199 7.08 21.01 -12.50
N LYS A 200 6.29 22.05 -12.18
CA LYS A 200 4.85 21.90 -11.92
C LYS A 200 4.10 21.33 -13.12
N ILE A 201 4.38 21.81 -14.34
CA ILE A 201 3.76 21.27 -15.55
C ILE A 201 4.09 19.78 -15.69
N PHE A 202 5.36 19.39 -15.56
CA PHE A 202 5.75 17.97 -15.60
C PHE A 202 5.03 17.14 -14.53
N MET A 203 4.89 17.66 -13.31
CA MET A 203 4.13 17.00 -12.25
C MET A 203 2.64 16.86 -12.59
N ILE A 204 2.02 17.87 -13.20
CA ILE A 204 0.61 17.80 -13.65
C ILE A 204 0.46 16.76 -14.76
N ILE A 205 1.37 16.72 -15.73
CA ILE A 205 1.38 15.69 -16.78
C ILE A 205 1.54 14.31 -16.16
N SER A 206 2.42 14.15 -15.17
CA SER A 206 2.62 12.86 -14.49
C SER A 206 1.36 12.37 -13.77
N LEU A 207 0.51 13.27 -13.26
CA LEU A 207 -0.79 12.88 -12.67
C LEU A 207 -1.71 12.20 -13.69
N VAL A 208 -1.68 12.64 -14.96
CA VAL A 208 -2.44 11.99 -16.03
C VAL A 208 -1.92 10.58 -16.26
N PHE A 209 -0.60 10.38 -16.29
CA PHE A 209 0.01 9.05 -16.38
C PHE A 209 -0.36 8.17 -15.18
N PHE A 210 -0.30 8.69 -13.95
CA PHE A 210 -0.68 7.93 -12.76
C PHE A 210 -2.16 7.55 -12.75
N ALA A 211 -3.04 8.48 -13.13
CA ALA A 211 -4.47 8.21 -13.26
C ALA A 211 -4.75 7.17 -14.35
N HIS A 212 -4.05 7.25 -15.48
CA HIS A 212 -4.16 6.26 -16.56
C HIS A 212 -3.71 4.88 -16.07
N SER A 213 -2.52 4.74 -15.49
CA SER A 213 -2.05 3.45 -14.97
C SER A 213 -2.95 2.91 -13.85
N LEU A 214 -3.48 3.78 -13.00
CA LEU A 214 -4.49 3.40 -12.00
C LEU A 214 -5.71 2.81 -12.71
N VAL A 215 -6.27 3.49 -13.70
CA VAL A 215 -7.41 3.01 -14.49
C VAL A 215 -7.16 1.66 -15.15
N PHE A 216 -5.98 1.46 -15.74
CA PHE A 216 -5.64 0.21 -16.41
C PHE A 216 -5.27 -0.92 -15.44
N SER A 217 -5.07 -0.62 -14.15
CA SER A 217 -4.91 -1.65 -13.11
C SER A 217 -6.20 -2.41 -12.84
N LEU A 218 -7.36 -1.89 -13.24
CA LEU A 218 -8.68 -2.52 -13.09
C LEU A 218 -9.17 -2.69 -11.64
N LYS A 219 -8.59 -1.94 -10.70
CA LYS A 219 -8.96 -2.00 -9.28
C LYS A 219 -9.99 -0.94 -8.89
N ARG A 220 -11.27 -1.33 -8.94
CA ARG A 220 -12.42 -0.50 -8.51
C ARG A 220 -12.22 0.15 -7.13
N ALA A 221 -11.73 -0.61 -6.15
CA ALA A 221 -11.44 -0.11 -4.80
C ALA A 221 -10.49 1.10 -4.81
N ALA A 222 -9.50 1.11 -5.72
CA ALA A 222 -8.54 2.20 -5.84
C ALA A 222 -9.17 3.47 -6.44
N TYR A 223 -10.14 3.33 -7.34
CA TYR A 223 -10.83 4.48 -7.96
C TYR A 223 -11.69 5.20 -6.93
N ILE A 224 -12.48 4.42 -6.18
CA ILE A 224 -13.32 4.95 -5.09
C ILE A 224 -12.43 5.59 -4.03
N ALA A 225 -11.33 4.92 -3.65
CA ALA A 225 -10.37 5.46 -2.71
C ALA A 225 -9.77 6.79 -3.16
N VAL A 226 -9.30 6.90 -4.41
CA VAL A 226 -8.75 8.15 -4.96
C VAL A 226 -9.81 9.23 -4.98
N PHE A 227 -11.04 8.91 -5.39
CA PHE A 227 -12.15 9.85 -5.41
C PHE A 227 -12.44 10.44 -4.01
N VAL A 228 -12.61 9.57 -3.00
CA VAL A 228 -12.87 10.01 -1.62
C VAL A 228 -11.70 10.85 -1.08
N GLY A 229 -10.46 10.45 -1.34
CA GLY A 229 -9.29 11.21 -0.92
C GLY A 229 -9.18 12.58 -1.62
N LEU A 230 -9.54 12.69 -2.90
CA LEU A 230 -9.57 13.95 -3.65
C LEU A 230 -10.67 14.89 -3.13
N LEU A 231 -11.87 14.37 -2.85
CA LEU A 231 -12.96 15.13 -2.23
C LEU A 231 -12.53 15.70 -0.87
N PHE A 232 -11.90 14.86 -0.03
CA PHE A 232 -11.39 15.31 1.25
C PHE A 232 -10.29 16.37 1.09
N TRP A 233 -9.37 16.17 0.14
CA TRP A 233 -8.30 17.13 -0.15
C TRP A 233 -8.86 18.50 -0.54
N LEU A 234 -9.86 18.53 -1.43
CA LEU A 234 -10.56 19.75 -1.85
C LEU A 234 -11.21 20.47 -0.68
N PHE A 235 -12.07 19.75 0.05
CA PHE A 235 -12.81 20.28 1.18
C PHE A 235 -11.87 20.92 2.20
N LYS A 236 -10.76 20.24 2.47
CA LYS A 236 -9.80 20.71 3.48
C LYS A 236 -8.90 21.82 2.96
N ILE A 237 -8.54 21.84 1.67
CA ILE A 237 -7.90 23.01 1.04
C ILE A 237 -8.81 24.22 1.17
N GLU A 238 -10.10 24.08 0.90
CA GLU A 238 -11.06 25.18 0.92
C GLU A 238 -11.26 25.75 2.33
N ILE A 239 -11.38 24.89 3.34
CA ILE A 239 -11.66 25.33 4.71
C ILE A 239 -10.42 25.81 5.46
N VAL A 240 -9.28 25.12 5.29
CA VAL A 240 -8.10 25.33 6.15
C VAL A 240 -6.98 26.08 5.47
N SER A 241 -7.00 26.13 4.14
CA SER A 241 -5.89 26.70 3.39
C SER A 241 -6.39 27.95 2.68
N LYS A 242 -6.03 29.13 3.18
CA LYS A 242 -6.06 30.39 2.40
C LYS A 242 -5.07 30.34 1.22
N ILE A 243 -4.81 29.17 0.65
CA ILE A 243 -3.95 28.97 -0.50
C ILE A 243 -4.73 29.51 -1.70
N SER A 244 -4.23 30.58 -2.31
CA SER A 244 -4.81 31.21 -3.50
C SER A 244 -4.55 30.36 -4.76
N LEU A 245 -4.81 29.06 -4.70
CA LEU A 245 -4.92 28.26 -5.90
C LEU A 245 -6.16 28.74 -6.64
N ASN A 246 -6.02 28.97 -7.94
CA ASN A 246 -7.12 29.37 -8.80
C ASN A 246 -8.17 28.25 -8.75
N LYS A 247 -9.20 28.41 -7.90
CA LYS A 247 -10.12 27.35 -7.47
C LYS A 247 -10.73 26.61 -8.68
N LYS A 248 -10.92 27.34 -9.78
CA LYS A 248 -11.43 26.83 -11.06
C LYS A 248 -10.53 25.76 -11.70
N VAL A 249 -9.20 25.89 -11.59
CA VAL A 249 -8.24 24.94 -12.18
C VAL A 249 -8.20 23.64 -11.39
N VAL A 250 -8.19 23.73 -10.06
CA VAL A 250 -8.17 22.54 -9.18
C VAL A 250 -9.51 21.79 -9.27
N LEU A 251 -10.62 22.53 -9.25
CA LEU A 251 -11.95 21.96 -9.44
C LEU A 251 -12.06 21.32 -10.84
N GLY A 252 -11.61 22.00 -11.90
CA GLY A 252 -11.60 21.47 -13.25
C GLY A 252 -10.81 20.17 -13.40
N PHE A 253 -9.63 20.08 -12.76
CA PHE A 253 -8.82 18.86 -12.79
C PHE A 253 -9.48 17.70 -12.05
N ILE A 254 -10.17 17.96 -10.93
CA ILE A 254 -10.87 16.93 -10.17
C ILE A 254 -12.16 16.51 -10.87
N THR A 255 -12.90 17.45 -11.45
CA THR A 255 -14.03 17.13 -12.33
C THR A 255 -13.57 16.30 -13.51
N LEU A 256 -12.41 16.58 -14.10
CA LEU A 256 -11.84 15.78 -15.17
C LEU A 256 -11.46 14.37 -14.71
N ILE A 257 -10.77 14.22 -13.56
CA ILE A 257 -10.47 12.90 -12.99
C ILE A 257 -11.76 12.14 -12.67
N PHE A 258 -12.74 12.80 -12.05
CA PHE A 258 -14.02 12.22 -11.72
C PHE A 258 -14.78 11.76 -12.97
N LEU A 259 -14.93 12.63 -13.97
CA LEU A 259 -15.56 12.30 -15.24
C LEU A 259 -14.80 11.20 -15.96
N SER A 260 -13.46 11.16 -15.91
CA SER A 260 -12.67 10.06 -16.48
C SER A 260 -12.95 8.75 -15.76
N CYS A 261 -12.88 8.73 -14.42
CA CYS A 261 -13.19 7.54 -13.62
C CYS A 261 -14.64 7.07 -13.84
N LEU A 262 -15.59 7.99 -13.91
CA LEU A 262 -17.00 7.72 -14.14
C LEU A 262 -17.23 7.17 -15.56
N LEU A 263 -16.68 7.83 -16.59
CA LEU A 263 -16.74 7.36 -17.98
C LEU A 263 -16.16 5.96 -18.11
N ILE A 264 -15.05 5.66 -17.43
CA ILE A 264 -14.44 4.33 -17.51
C ILE A 264 -15.26 3.28 -16.74
N LEU A 265 -15.80 3.62 -15.57
CA LEU A 265 -16.75 2.76 -14.86
C LEU A 265 -17.97 2.44 -15.74
N LEU A 266 -18.47 3.43 -16.49
CA LEU A 266 -19.61 3.29 -17.39
C LEU A 266 -19.26 2.52 -18.68
N MET A 267 -18.16 2.85 -19.36
CA MET A 267 -17.73 2.20 -20.62
C MET A 267 -17.41 0.72 -20.43
N ARG A 268 -16.92 0.33 -19.24
CA ARG A 268 -16.59 -1.07 -18.96
C ARG A 268 -17.72 -1.91 -18.42
N HIS A 269 -18.90 -1.35 -18.17
CA HIS A 269 -20.10 -2.17 -18.06
C HIS A 269 -20.29 -3.04 -19.32
N VAL A 270 -19.90 -2.53 -20.50
CA VAL A 270 -19.98 -3.23 -21.79
C VAL A 270 -18.91 -4.31 -21.94
N GLU A 271 -17.65 -4.06 -21.56
CA GLU A 271 -16.59 -5.09 -21.60
C GLU A 271 -16.74 -6.15 -20.50
N THR A 272 -17.32 -5.79 -19.34
CA THR A 272 -17.65 -6.75 -18.29
C THR A 272 -18.73 -7.71 -18.79
N TYR A 273 -19.71 -7.21 -19.55
CA TYR A 273 -20.71 -8.00 -20.26
C TYR A 273 -20.08 -8.97 -21.27
N GLN A 274 -19.09 -8.52 -22.05
CA GLN A 274 -18.38 -9.37 -23.01
C GLN A 274 -17.46 -10.40 -22.33
N ARG A 275 -16.81 -10.06 -21.21
CA ARG A 275 -15.99 -11.00 -20.42
C ARG A 275 -16.81 -12.08 -19.75
N LEU A 276 -18.02 -11.77 -19.30
CA LEU A 276 -18.99 -12.77 -18.85
C LEU A 276 -19.29 -13.74 -20.00
N ASN A 277 -19.61 -13.23 -21.20
CA ASN A 277 -19.86 -14.08 -22.37
C ASN A 277 -18.68 -15.01 -22.75
N VAL A 278 -17.43 -14.53 -22.68
CA VAL A 278 -16.24 -15.37 -22.98
C VAL A 278 -16.03 -16.44 -21.89
N PHE A 279 -16.28 -16.12 -20.62
CA PHE A 279 -16.20 -17.10 -19.52
C PHE A 279 -17.28 -18.18 -19.66
N PHE A 280 -18.50 -17.82 -20.10
CA PHE A 280 -19.58 -18.77 -20.39
C PHE A 280 -19.27 -19.68 -21.60
N VAL A 281 -18.58 -19.17 -22.61
CA VAL A 281 -18.14 -19.97 -23.78
C VAL A 281 -17.03 -20.94 -23.41
N MET A 282 -16.10 -20.56 -22.52
CA MET A 282 -15.02 -21.45 -22.07
C MET A 282 -15.44 -22.46 -20.99
N ALA A 283 -16.48 -22.16 -20.21
CA ALA A 283 -16.94 -23.03 -19.11
C ALA A 283 -17.89 -24.15 -19.53
N GLY A 284 -18.14 -24.35 -20.83
CA GLY A 284 -18.83 -25.53 -21.40
C GLY A 284 -20.03 -26.04 -20.59
N LYS A 285 -21.24 -25.51 -20.86
CA LYS A 285 -22.53 -25.90 -20.25
C LYS A 285 -22.77 -25.44 -18.80
N GLY A 286 -22.50 -24.18 -18.47
CA GLY A 286 -23.14 -23.53 -17.32
C GLY A 286 -24.56 -23.08 -17.70
N ASP A 287 -25.56 -23.54 -16.96
CA ASP A 287 -26.99 -23.23 -17.16
C ASP A 287 -27.24 -21.73 -17.39
N LEU A 288 -27.94 -21.41 -18.48
CA LEU A 288 -28.42 -20.06 -18.82
C LEU A 288 -29.41 -19.48 -17.79
N ALA A 289 -29.82 -20.29 -16.79
CA ALA A 289 -30.64 -19.85 -15.66
C ALA A 289 -29.88 -18.96 -14.65
N ASP A 290 -28.55 -18.91 -14.70
CA ASP A 290 -27.71 -18.15 -13.76
C ASP A 290 -27.28 -16.75 -14.30
N ILE A 291 -27.97 -16.26 -15.33
CA ILE A 291 -27.82 -14.88 -15.82
C ILE A 291 -28.24 -13.89 -14.73
N SER A 292 -29.24 -14.23 -13.92
CA SER A 292 -29.60 -13.47 -12.71
C SER A 292 -28.49 -13.49 -11.65
N GLY A 293 -27.72 -14.59 -11.56
CA GLY A 293 -26.59 -14.75 -10.66
C GLY A 293 -25.34 -13.95 -11.05
N SER A 294 -25.20 -13.57 -12.32
CA SER A 294 -24.10 -12.73 -12.82
C SER A 294 -24.34 -11.23 -12.59
N PHE A 295 -25.60 -10.83 -12.49
CA PHE A 295 -26.01 -9.50 -12.00
C PHE A 295 -26.13 -9.45 -10.48
N SER A 296 -26.33 -10.60 -9.82
CA SER A 296 -26.15 -10.72 -8.38
C SER A 296 -24.65 -10.64 -8.08
N ASP A 297 -24.28 -9.82 -7.12
CA ASP A 297 -22.89 -9.61 -6.73
C ASP A 297 -22.36 -10.87 -6.02
N ARG A 298 -22.04 -11.95 -6.75
CA ARG A 298 -21.45 -13.18 -6.21
C ARG A 298 -20.23 -12.88 -5.33
N SER A 299 -19.53 -11.79 -5.65
CA SER A 299 -18.40 -11.30 -4.86
C SER A 299 -18.83 -10.74 -3.49
N PHE A 300 -20.01 -10.12 -3.41
CA PHE A 300 -20.61 -9.69 -2.15
C PHE A 300 -21.17 -10.86 -1.34
N LEU A 301 -21.89 -11.79 -1.97
CA LEU A 301 -22.37 -13.02 -1.29
C LEU A 301 -21.20 -13.84 -0.73
N PHE A 302 -20.14 -14.03 -1.52
CA PHE A 302 -18.92 -14.69 -1.07
C PHE A 302 -18.24 -13.95 0.11
N ARG A 303 -18.24 -12.61 0.11
CA ARG A 303 -17.73 -11.85 1.26
C ARG A 303 -18.59 -12.04 2.51
N LEU A 304 -19.92 -12.15 2.36
CA LEU A 304 -20.83 -12.45 3.46
C LEU A 304 -20.60 -13.86 3.99
N GLU A 305 -20.46 -14.86 3.13
CA GLU A 305 -20.14 -16.24 3.51
C GLU A 305 -18.80 -16.32 4.26
N ILE A 306 -17.78 -15.60 3.77
CA ILE A 306 -16.49 -15.48 4.45
C ILE A 306 -16.66 -14.86 5.85
N LEU A 307 -17.42 -13.76 5.95
CA LEU A 307 -17.72 -13.11 7.22
C LEU A 307 -18.43 -14.02 8.21
N GLU A 308 -19.47 -14.71 7.74
CA GLU A 308 -20.24 -15.67 8.54
C GLU A 308 -19.35 -16.83 9.00
N PHE A 309 -18.50 -17.34 8.12
CA PHE A 309 -17.52 -18.37 8.44
C PHE A 309 -16.59 -17.94 9.59
N TYR A 310 -16.05 -16.72 9.54
CA TYR A 310 -15.22 -16.21 10.65
C TYR A 310 -16.00 -16.06 11.93
N PHE A 311 -17.21 -15.51 11.85
CA PHE A 311 -18.08 -15.35 13.01
C PHE A 311 -18.36 -16.68 13.70
N ASN A 312 -18.72 -17.71 12.92
CA ASN A 312 -18.96 -19.06 13.42
C ASN A 312 -17.72 -19.69 14.06
N LEU A 313 -16.52 -19.42 13.52
CA LEU A 313 -15.29 -19.92 14.12
C LEU A 313 -14.92 -19.22 15.42
N PHE A 314 -15.24 -17.94 15.57
CA PHE A 314 -15.09 -17.23 16.85
C PHE A 314 -16.05 -17.76 17.91
N ILE A 315 -17.31 -18.07 17.53
CA ILE A 315 -18.26 -18.71 18.45
C ILE A 315 -17.74 -20.07 18.92
N LYS A 316 -17.22 -20.89 18.00
CA LYS A 316 -16.69 -22.22 18.32
C LYS A 316 -15.42 -22.18 19.17
N ASN A 317 -14.62 -21.13 19.05
CA ASN A 317 -13.40 -20.96 19.85
C ASN A 317 -13.17 -19.48 20.18
N PRO A 318 -13.74 -19.00 21.31
CA PRO A 318 -13.64 -17.59 21.72
C PRO A 318 -12.21 -17.09 21.90
N MET A 319 -11.24 -17.97 22.19
CA MET A 319 -9.83 -17.57 22.31
C MET A 319 -9.27 -17.06 20.98
N ARG A 320 -9.80 -17.53 19.85
CA ARG A 320 -9.42 -17.03 18.51
C ARG A 320 -9.92 -15.60 18.26
N LEU A 321 -10.96 -15.15 18.97
CA LEU A 321 -11.37 -13.74 18.94
C LEU A 321 -10.26 -12.83 19.47
N ILE A 322 -9.53 -13.29 20.50
CA ILE A 322 -8.49 -12.51 21.17
C ILE A 322 -7.17 -12.57 20.40
N PHE A 323 -6.75 -13.78 19.99
CA PHE A 323 -5.42 -14.04 19.45
C PHE A 323 -5.37 -14.28 17.94
N GLY A 324 -6.52 -14.39 17.28
CA GLY A 324 -6.61 -14.69 15.85
C GLY A 324 -6.37 -16.17 15.52
N PHE A 325 -6.30 -16.45 14.23
CA PHE A 325 -6.05 -17.79 13.66
C PHE A 325 -4.59 -18.01 13.28
N GLY A 326 -3.75 -16.98 13.39
CA GLY A 326 -2.38 -16.97 12.90
C GLY A 326 -2.23 -16.04 11.70
N TYR A 327 -1.05 -15.44 11.60
CA TYR A 327 -0.71 -14.47 10.57
C TYR A 327 -0.90 -15.08 9.19
N LEU A 328 -1.54 -14.33 8.28
CA LEU A 328 -1.87 -14.75 6.93
C LEU A 328 -2.91 -15.87 6.83
N SER A 329 -3.71 -16.08 7.88
CA SER A 329 -4.91 -16.95 7.88
C SER A 329 -4.64 -18.31 7.22
N THR A 330 -3.48 -18.90 7.54
CA THR A 330 -2.89 -20.00 6.78
C THR A 330 -3.75 -21.26 6.65
N PRO A 331 -4.52 -21.69 7.67
CA PRO A 331 -5.45 -22.82 7.51
C PRO A 331 -6.58 -22.57 6.51
N MET A 332 -6.80 -21.33 6.05
CA MET A 332 -8.01 -20.94 5.29
C MET A 332 -7.72 -20.46 3.88
N ARG A 333 -6.51 -19.94 3.63
CA ARG A 333 -6.11 -19.56 2.26
C ARG A 333 -6.05 -20.72 1.29
N TYR A 334 -5.88 -21.93 1.79
CA TYR A 334 -5.95 -23.14 0.97
C TYR A 334 -7.39 -23.49 0.55
N TRP A 335 -8.42 -22.93 1.19
CA TRP A 335 -9.79 -23.44 1.08
C TRP A 335 -10.85 -22.42 0.64
N ILE A 336 -10.74 -21.13 1.02
CA ILE A 336 -11.90 -20.20 0.98
C ILE A 336 -11.63 -18.91 0.19
N GLY A 337 -10.45 -18.71 -0.40
CA GLY A 337 -10.10 -17.42 -1.01
C GLY A 337 -9.91 -16.33 0.05
N GLY A 338 -8.97 -15.41 -0.16
CA GLY A 338 -8.58 -14.45 0.87
C GLY A 338 -9.70 -13.47 1.26
N ILE A 339 -9.62 -12.93 2.48
CA ILE A 339 -10.51 -11.83 2.90
C ILE A 339 -10.11 -10.56 2.14
N HIS A 340 -10.96 -10.09 1.25
CA HIS A 340 -10.75 -8.83 0.54
C HIS A 340 -11.18 -7.63 1.40
N ASN A 341 -10.67 -7.51 2.63
CA ASN A 341 -10.94 -6.39 3.54
C ASN A 341 -9.76 -6.22 4.51
N GLY A 342 -9.15 -5.05 4.48
CA GLY A 342 -7.96 -4.69 5.27
C GLY A 342 -8.19 -4.47 6.76
N TYR A 343 -9.44 -4.46 7.25
CA TYR A 343 -9.77 -4.43 8.68
C TYR A 343 -10.06 -5.83 9.22
N LEU A 344 -10.73 -6.66 8.42
CA LEU A 344 -11.01 -8.04 8.79
C LEU A 344 -9.75 -8.90 8.78
N GLU A 345 -8.80 -8.64 7.88
CA GLU A 345 -7.56 -9.43 7.80
C GLU A 345 -6.72 -9.32 9.10
N PRO A 346 -6.38 -8.13 9.65
CA PRO A 346 -5.71 -8.04 10.95
C PRO A 346 -6.48 -8.68 12.10
N PHE A 347 -7.82 -8.59 12.07
CA PHE A 347 -8.68 -9.20 13.08
C PHE A 347 -8.66 -10.73 13.03
N VAL A 348 -8.72 -11.31 11.84
CA VAL A 348 -8.62 -12.76 11.65
C VAL A 348 -7.22 -13.26 11.97
N ASP A 349 -6.20 -12.56 11.47
CA ASP A 349 -4.83 -13.01 11.60
C ASP A 349 -4.34 -12.93 13.06
N SER A 350 -4.69 -11.85 13.77
CA SER A 350 -4.10 -11.53 15.08
C SER A 350 -5.12 -11.16 16.16
N GLY A 351 -6.40 -11.42 15.91
CA GLY A 351 -7.48 -11.18 16.84
C GLY A 351 -7.77 -9.70 17.06
N ILE A 352 -8.59 -9.43 18.08
CA ILE A 352 -8.95 -8.07 18.46
C ILE A 352 -7.74 -7.22 18.84
N VAL A 353 -6.69 -7.83 19.41
CA VAL A 353 -5.47 -7.12 19.81
C VAL A 353 -4.75 -6.56 18.58
N GLY A 354 -4.61 -7.35 17.52
CA GLY A 354 -4.03 -6.90 16.26
C GLY A 354 -4.86 -5.86 15.53
N LEU A 355 -6.18 -6.04 15.50
CA LEU A 355 -7.10 -5.03 14.94
C LEU A 355 -6.97 -3.68 15.67
N LEU A 356 -6.98 -3.69 17.00
CA LEU A 356 -6.85 -2.45 17.79
C LEU A 356 -5.47 -1.80 17.59
N ALA A 357 -4.40 -2.58 17.50
CA ALA A 357 -3.07 -2.08 17.18
C ALA A 357 -3.01 -1.43 15.79
N TYR A 358 -3.65 -2.05 14.79
CA TYR A 358 -3.78 -1.52 13.44
C TYR A 358 -4.59 -0.20 13.40
N LEU A 359 -5.75 -0.17 14.05
CA LEU A 359 -6.58 1.03 14.15
C LEU A 359 -5.87 2.17 14.90
N MET A 360 -5.09 1.84 15.93
CA MET A 360 -4.26 2.82 16.64
C MET A 360 -3.21 3.45 15.73
N ILE A 361 -2.54 2.66 14.87
CA ILE A 361 -1.60 3.18 13.87
C ILE A 361 -2.31 4.18 12.95
N ILE A 362 -3.45 3.78 12.36
CA ILE A 362 -4.24 4.65 11.48
C ILE A 362 -4.61 5.95 12.18
N TRP A 363 -5.16 5.85 13.39
CA TRP A 363 -5.58 7.01 14.18
C TRP A 363 -4.42 7.98 14.43
N ILE A 364 -3.27 7.46 14.83
CA ILE A 364 -2.08 8.28 15.08
C ILE A 364 -1.58 8.92 13.78
N MET A 365 -1.60 8.21 12.65
CA MET A 365 -1.26 8.78 11.34
C MET A 365 -2.17 9.96 10.99
N VAL A 366 -3.50 9.79 11.11
CA VAL A 366 -4.49 10.85 10.89
C VAL A 366 -4.20 12.03 11.81
N LYS A 367 -4.02 11.80 13.11
CA LYS A 367 -3.73 12.85 14.10
C LYS A 367 -2.46 13.64 13.77
N ILE A 368 -1.38 12.95 13.38
CA ILE A 368 -0.10 13.58 13.00
C ILE A 368 -0.30 14.47 11.78
N PHE A 369 -0.83 13.92 10.69
CA PHE A 369 -0.95 14.69 9.44
C PHE A 369 -1.99 15.80 9.53
N TRP A 370 -3.05 15.60 10.30
CA TRP A 370 -3.98 16.67 10.64
C TRP A 370 -3.26 17.85 11.29
N LYS A 371 -2.52 17.62 12.37
CA LYS A 371 -1.74 18.68 13.04
C LYS A 371 -0.71 19.32 12.10
N LEU A 372 0.06 18.52 11.37
CA LEU A 372 1.08 19.03 10.44
C LEU A 372 0.48 19.88 9.32
N SER A 373 -0.70 19.50 8.80
CA SER A 373 -1.41 20.26 7.77
C SER A 373 -1.94 21.61 8.25
N ILE A 374 -2.09 21.80 9.57
CA ILE A 374 -2.53 23.07 10.15
C ILE A 374 -1.33 23.96 10.47
N TYR A 375 -0.33 23.42 11.18
CA TYR A 375 0.71 24.23 11.82
C TYR A 375 2.01 24.39 11.01
N SER A 376 2.25 23.59 9.97
CA SER A 376 3.51 23.71 9.21
C SER A 376 3.35 24.51 7.91
N ALA A 377 3.84 25.75 7.91
CA ALA A 377 3.75 26.65 6.74
C ALA A 377 4.45 26.13 5.46
N LYS A 378 5.69 25.62 5.55
CA LYS A 378 6.53 25.33 4.35
C LYS A 378 6.06 24.13 3.52
N TYR A 379 5.44 23.13 4.14
CA TYR A 379 5.05 21.86 3.51
C TYR A 379 3.56 21.55 3.70
N LYS A 380 2.76 22.59 3.98
CA LYS A 380 1.34 22.48 4.30
C LYS A 380 0.57 21.62 3.28
N GLY A 381 0.77 21.91 1.98
CA GLY A 381 0.09 21.21 0.90
C GLY A 381 0.51 19.74 0.77
N LEU A 382 1.76 19.40 1.10
CA LEU A 382 2.22 18.01 1.13
C LEU A 382 1.60 17.25 2.30
N TYR A 383 1.62 17.80 3.51
CA TYR A 383 1.00 17.13 4.66
C TYR A 383 -0.50 16.93 4.47
N LEU A 384 -1.15 17.91 3.84
CA LEU A 384 -2.56 17.80 3.50
C LEU A 384 -2.82 16.70 2.47
N ALA A 385 -1.99 16.60 1.42
CA ALA A 385 -2.13 15.55 0.43
C ALA A 385 -1.85 14.15 1.02
N ILE A 386 -0.90 14.04 1.95
CA ILE A 386 -0.64 12.78 2.67
C ILE A 386 -1.76 12.43 3.66
N LEU A 387 -2.40 13.42 4.30
CA LEU A 387 -3.61 13.18 5.08
C LEU A 387 -4.73 12.59 4.19
N SER A 388 -4.94 13.19 3.01
CA SER A 388 -5.87 12.68 2.01
C SER A 388 -5.50 11.27 1.52
N LEU A 389 -4.21 10.98 1.36
CA LEU A 389 -3.72 9.63 1.06
C LEU A 389 -4.09 8.64 2.17
N VAL A 390 -3.89 9.00 3.44
CA VAL A 390 -4.26 8.11 4.57
C VAL A 390 -5.77 7.84 4.56
N ILE A 391 -6.61 8.85 4.32
CA ILE A 391 -8.06 8.67 4.21
C ILE A 391 -8.41 7.79 3.00
N SER A 392 -7.77 8.02 1.87
CA SER A 392 -7.92 7.21 0.65
C SER A 392 -7.58 5.74 0.90
N LEU A 393 -6.45 5.45 1.55
CA LEU A 393 -6.05 4.09 1.91
C LEU A 393 -7.01 3.43 2.89
N ASN A 394 -7.61 4.19 3.82
CA ASN A 394 -8.67 3.67 4.69
C ASN A 394 -9.94 3.33 3.91
N THR A 395 -10.35 4.19 2.97
CA THR A 395 -11.44 3.86 2.03
C THR A 395 -11.13 2.59 1.25
N TYR A 396 -9.90 2.44 0.75
CA TYR A 396 -9.45 1.23 0.06
C TYR A 396 -9.54 -0.01 0.98
N ALA A 397 -9.16 0.12 2.24
CA ALA A 397 -9.13 -0.97 3.23
C ALA A 397 -10.50 -1.63 3.44
N PHE A 398 -11.60 -0.91 3.27
CA PHE A 398 -12.95 -1.51 3.33
C PHE A 398 -13.20 -2.55 2.23
N MET A 399 -12.47 -2.46 1.12
CA MET A 399 -12.72 -3.24 -0.10
C MET A 399 -11.57 -4.16 -0.51
N ALA A 400 -10.36 -3.88 -0.03
CA ALA A 400 -9.17 -4.68 -0.30
C ALA A 400 -8.07 -4.38 0.74
N PRO A 401 -7.21 -5.36 1.08
CA PRO A 401 -6.15 -5.11 2.03
C PRO A 401 -5.04 -4.25 1.44
N PHE A 402 -4.42 -3.39 2.25
CA PHE A 402 -3.25 -2.59 1.87
C PHE A 402 -2.11 -2.64 2.91
N PHE A 403 -2.45 -2.93 4.16
CA PHE A 403 -1.51 -3.00 5.28
C PHE A 403 -1.18 -4.44 5.67
N SER A 404 -1.18 -5.33 4.67
CA SER A 404 -0.81 -6.72 4.82
C SER A 404 0.41 -7.00 3.97
N VAL A 405 1.35 -7.76 4.52
CA VAL A 405 2.49 -8.29 3.76
C VAL A 405 2.01 -9.40 2.81
N TYR A 406 0.75 -9.85 2.97
CA TYR A 406 0.08 -10.89 2.19
C TYR A 406 0.27 -10.77 0.70
N HIS A 407 0.17 -9.56 0.13
CA HIS A 407 0.10 -9.46 -1.31
C HIS A 407 1.43 -9.91 -1.89
N THR A 408 1.37 -11.15 -2.33
CA THR A 408 2.42 -11.94 -2.91
C THR A 408 3.07 -11.07 -3.96
N VAL A 409 4.34 -10.76 -3.66
CA VAL A 409 5.33 -10.28 -4.61
C VAL A 409 5.33 -8.78 -4.88
N GLY A 410 4.90 -7.92 -3.95
CA GLY A 410 5.11 -6.46 -4.06
C GLY A 410 5.83 -5.88 -2.85
N SER A 411 6.73 -4.92 -3.05
CA SER A 411 7.35 -4.15 -1.97
C SER A 411 6.54 -2.90 -1.58
N PHE A 412 5.20 -2.97 -1.70
CA PHE A 412 4.32 -1.81 -1.49
C PHE A 412 4.36 -1.32 -0.04
N LEU A 413 4.31 -2.22 0.94
CA LEU A 413 4.32 -1.82 2.34
C LEU A 413 5.65 -1.13 2.71
N GLU A 414 6.77 -1.66 2.24
CA GLU A 414 8.11 -1.07 2.38
C GLU A 414 8.19 0.29 1.71
N PHE A 415 7.65 0.43 0.50
CA PHE A 415 7.54 1.70 -0.22
C PHE A 415 6.73 2.73 0.58
N PHE A 416 5.53 2.35 1.02
CA PHE A 416 4.62 3.23 1.74
C PHE A 416 5.22 3.69 3.07
N LEU A 417 5.80 2.75 3.83
CA LEU A 417 6.45 3.04 5.10
C LEU A 417 7.73 3.86 4.94
N SER A 418 8.46 3.70 3.84
CA SER A 418 9.60 4.55 3.49
C SER A 418 9.15 5.98 3.17
N LEU A 419 8.11 6.15 2.36
CA LEU A 419 7.51 7.45 2.05
C LEU A 419 7.03 8.14 3.34
N LEU A 420 6.34 7.39 4.20
CA LEU A 420 5.88 7.85 5.50
C LEU A 420 7.05 8.29 6.39
N GLY A 421 8.11 7.47 6.45
CA GLY A 421 9.32 7.75 7.22
C GLY A 421 10.03 9.03 6.75
N VAL A 422 10.14 9.26 5.45
CA VAL A 422 10.70 10.49 4.87
C VAL A 422 9.93 11.72 5.36
N ILE A 423 8.61 11.67 5.31
CA ILE A 423 7.75 12.83 5.58
C ILE A 423 7.64 13.12 7.08
N ILE A 424 7.42 12.08 7.90
CA ILE A 424 7.34 12.21 9.37
C ILE A 424 8.72 12.53 9.95
N GLY A 425 9.77 11.90 9.45
CA GLY A 425 11.14 12.12 9.93
C GLY A 425 11.49 13.58 9.80
N ARG A 426 11.27 14.14 8.61
CA ARG A 426 11.56 15.55 8.41
C ARG A 426 10.70 16.46 9.29
N ALA A 427 9.41 16.17 9.42
CA ALA A 427 8.52 16.94 10.30
C ALA A 427 9.03 16.93 11.76
N TYR A 428 9.39 15.75 12.26
CA TYR A 428 9.91 15.55 13.62
C TYR A 428 11.19 16.34 13.86
N TRP A 429 12.18 16.21 12.98
CA TRP A 429 13.47 16.89 13.13
C TRP A 429 13.37 18.41 12.99
N ARG A 430 12.36 18.92 12.29
CA ARG A 430 12.09 20.36 12.21
C ARG A 430 11.41 20.90 13.46
N GLY A 431 10.46 20.14 13.98
CA GLY A 431 9.47 20.61 14.92
C GLY A 431 9.47 19.79 16.18
N LYS A 432 10.64 19.54 16.81
CA LYS A 432 10.68 18.85 18.11
C LYS A 432 9.61 19.40 19.07
N GLY A 433 9.34 20.72 19.07
CA GLY A 433 8.21 21.32 19.80
C GLY A 433 6.78 20.96 19.35
N LEU A 434 6.52 20.75 18.06
CA LEU A 434 5.18 20.38 17.52
C LEU A 434 4.74 18.96 17.94
N PHE A 435 5.71 18.07 18.20
CA PHE A 435 5.46 16.69 18.66
C PHE A 435 5.59 16.51 20.17
N ILE A 436 6.11 17.52 20.88
CA ILE A 436 6.25 17.55 22.35
C ILE A 436 5.01 18.20 23.02
N LEU A 437 4.00 18.66 22.26
CA LEU A 437 2.75 19.13 22.86
C LEU A 437 2.12 18.00 23.71
N ASN A 438 2.15 18.25 25.03
CA ASN A 438 1.89 17.35 26.14
C ASN A 438 0.81 16.29 25.89
N PRO A 439 1.00 15.05 26.36
CA PRO A 439 -0.08 14.05 26.45
C PRO A 439 -1.15 14.41 27.52
N GLY A 440 -1.26 15.67 27.93
CA GLY A 440 -2.10 16.13 29.05
C GLY A 440 -2.72 17.51 28.86
N SER A 441 -3.08 17.88 27.62
CA SER A 441 -3.95 19.04 27.33
C SER A 441 -5.14 18.62 26.50
#